data_AF-A0A918CXC0-F1
#
_entry.id   AF-A0A918CXC0-F1
#
_cell.length_a   1.000
_cell.length_b   1.000
_cell.length_c   1.000
_cell.angle_alpha   90.00
_cell.angle_beta   90.00
_cell.angle_gamma   90.00
#
_symmetry.space_group_name_H-M   'P 1'
#
loop_
_entity.id
_entity.type
_entity.pdbx_description
1 polymer ?
#
loop_
_entity_poly.entity_id
_entity_poly.type
_entity_poly.pdbx_seq_one_letter_code
_entity_poly.pdbx_strand_id
1 'polypeptide(L)'
;MFQVRDTLTRRLLAQGLADYAAAEAALDRLDDELERDLAANGEGAGRVRLRLDVEQVTGDTIRTVGHHVLILGVDDQTWPLPAL
;
A
#
# COMPACT_ATOMS: atom_id res chain seq x y z
N MET A 1 3.71 -11.03 16.07
CA MET A 1 3.03 -9.78 15.68
C MET A 1 3.49 -9.43 14.27
N PHE A 2 2.69 -8.69 13.51
CA PHE A 2 3.03 -8.26 12.16
C PHE A 2 3.05 -6.73 12.10
N GLN A 3 3.78 -6.19 11.14
CA GLN A 3 3.85 -4.77 10.84
C GLN A 3 3.99 -4.57 9.33
N VAL A 4 3.58 -3.40 8.85
CA VAL A 4 3.68 -2.99 7.45
C VAL A 4 4.63 -1.81 7.38
N ARG A 5 5.61 -1.89 6.48
CA ARG A 5 6.64 -0.88 6.31
C ARG A 5 6.76 -0.53 4.84
N ASP A 6 6.99 0.74 4.55
CA ASP A 6 7.39 1.15 3.21
C ASP A 6 8.81 0.65 2.91
N THR A 7 8.97 -0.11 1.82
CA THR A 7 10.24 -0.75 1.46
C THR A 7 11.32 0.29 1.15
N LEU A 8 10.97 1.42 0.53
CA LEU A 8 11.92 2.41 0.03
C LEU A 8 12.39 3.37 1.12
N THR A 9 11.45 3.91 1.88
CA THR A 9 11.67 4.91 2.93
C THR A 9 11.90 4.28 4.30
N ARG A 10 11.64 2.97 4.43
CA ARG A 10 11.67 2.21 5.70
C ARG A 10 10.72 2.75 6.77
N ARG A 11 9.75 3.59 6.37
CA ARG A 11 8.75 4.17 7.26
C ARG A 11 7.75 3.10 7.70
N LEU A 12 7.48 3.04 9.00
CA LEU A 12 6.45 2.16 9.57
C LEU A 12 5.07 2.75 9.28
N LEU A 13 4.21 1.98 8.62
CA LEU A 13 2.85 2.41 8.24
C LEU A 13 1.79 1.77 9.14
N ALA A 14 1.97 0.51 9.51
CA ALA A 14 1.12 -0.18 10.48
C ALA A 14 1.97 -1.07 11.39
N GLN A 15 1.54 -1.24 12.64
CA GLN A 15 2.22 -2.07 13.64
C GLN A 15 1.19 -2.72 14.55
N GLY A 16 1.61 -3.68 15.38
CA GLY A 16 0.68 -4.26 16.35
C GLY A 16 -0.25 -5.33 15.77
N LEU A 17 -0.04 -5.76 14.53
CA LEU A 17 -0.99 -6.60 13.80
C LEU A 17 -0.94 -8.05 14.32
N ALA A 18 -2.10 -8.64 14.55
CA ALA A 18 -2.21 -9.95 15.22
C ALA A 18 -1.63 -11.09 14.37
N ASP A 19 -1.97 -11.09 13.08
CA ASP A 19 -1.59 -12.13 12.12
C ASP A 19 -1.36 -11.52 10.74
N TYR A 20 -1.03 -12.38 9.77
CA TYR A 20 -0.81 -11.97 8.39
C TYR A 20 -2.09 -11.45 7.72
N ALA A 21 -3.26 -12.00 8.05
CA ALA A 21 -4.54 -11.54 7.49
C ALA A 21 -4.89 -10.13 7.98
N ALA A 22 -4.54 -9.80 9.23
CA ALA A 22 -4.64 -8.44 9.75
C ALA A 22 -3.68 -7.47 9.02
N ALA A 23 -2.53 -7.97 8.54
CA ALA A 23 -1.63 -7.17 7.71
C ALA A 23 -2.19 -6.93 6.30
N GLU A 24 -2.77 -7.93 5.65
CA GLU A 24 -3.49 -7.75 4.39
C GLU A 24 -4.63 -6.74 4.54
N ALA A 25 -5.47 -6.88 5.57
CA ALA A 25 -6.54 -5.91 5.83
C ALA A 25 -6.01 -4.50 6.19
N ALA A 26 -4.77 -4.36 6.66
CA ALA A 26 -4.14 -3.07 6.88
C ALA A 26 -3.64 -2.46 5.56
N LEU A 27 -3.18 -3.29 4.62
CA LEU A 27 -2.81 -2.87 3.26
C LEU A 27 -4.04 -2.36 2.51
N ASP A 28 -5.17 -3.07 2.58
CA ASP A 28 -6.43 -2.64 1.95
C ASP A 28 -6.87 -1.26 2.48
N ARG A 29 -6.81 -1.04 3.80
CA ARG A 29 -7.14 0.26 4.39
C ARG A 29 -6.17 1.36 3.97
N LEU A 30 -4.88 1.05 3.87
CA LEU A 30 -3.89 2.00 3.39
C LEU A 30 -4.20 2.43 1.95
N ASP A 31 -4.61 1.47 1.09
CA ASP A 31 -5.01 1.75 -0.29
C ASP A 31 -6.21 2.73 -0.34
N ASP A 32 -7.28 2.42 0.41
CA ASP A 32 -8.47 3.28 0.51
C ASP A 32 -8.16 4.69 1.04
N GLU A 33 -7.29 4.79 2.05
CA GLU A 33 -6.88 6.08 2.65
C GLU A 33 -6.05 6.90 1.66
N LEU A 34 -5.09 6.26 0.97
CA LEU A 34 -4.25 6.91 -0.02
C LEU A 34 -5.05 7.36 -1.24
N GLU A 35 -6.00 6.56 -1.73
CA GLU A 35 -6.87 6.95 -2.83
C GLU A 35 -7.71 8.17 -2.45
N ARG A 36 -8.25 8.20 -1.24
CA ARG A 36 -9.00 9.34 -0.71
C ARG A 36 -8.16 10.59 -0.58
N ASP A 37 -6.93 10.47 -0.07
CA ASP A 37 -6.01 11.58 0.08
C ASP A 37 -5.60 12.16 -1.29
N LEU A 38 -5.32 11.30 -2.27
CA LEU A 38 -5.03 11.70 -3.65
C LEU A 38 -6.22 12.47 -4.26
N ALA A 39 -7.44 11.93 -4.10
CA ALA A 39 -8.66 12.59 -4.57
C ALA A 39 -8.89 13.94 -3.88
N ALA A 40 -8.65 14.03 -2.57
CA ALA A 40 -8.82 15.26 -1.79
C ALA A 40 -7.78 16.34 -2.15
N ASN A 41 -6.55 15.94 -2.46
CA ASN A 41 -5.48 16.84 -2.87
C ASN A 41 -5.61 17.30 -4.34
N GLY A 42 -6.60 16.78 -5.07
CA GLY A 42 -6.74 17.05 -6.50
C GLY A 42 -5.59 16.50 -7.34
N GLU A 43 -4.88 15.48 -6.82
CA GLU A 43 -3.80 14.78 -7.53
C GLU A 43 -4.41 13.80 -8.55
N GLY A 44 -5.17 14.35 -9.51
CA GLY A 44 -5.97 13.58 -10.47
C GLY A 44 -5.19 12.96 -11.63
N ALA A 45 -3.86 13.01 -11.65
CA ALA A 45 -3.08 12.66 -12.85
C ALA A 45 -1.85 11.76 -12.61
N GLY A 46 -1.65 11.25 -11.39
CA GLY A 46 -0.45 10.48 -11.04
C GLY A 46 -0.78 9.03 -10.69
N ARG A 47 -0.15 8.06 -11.36
CA ARG A 47 -0.04 6.70 -10.82
C ARG A 47 1.04 6.69 -9.75
N VAL A 48 0.65 6.51 -8.48
CA VAL A 48 1.60 6.35 -7.37
C VAL A 48 1.84 4.87 -7.15
N ARG A 49 3.11 4.46 -7.15
CA ARG A 49 3.51 3.09 -6.85
C ARG A 49 4.23 3.04 -5.50
N LEU A 50 3.61 2.41 -4.52
CA LEU A 50 4.23 2.12 -3.23
C LEU A 50 4.68 0.67 -3.18
N ARG A 51 5.83 0.42 -2.56
CA ARG A 51 6.34 -0.92 -2.28
C ARG A 51 6.33 -1.09 -0.78
N LEU A 52 5.64 -2.12 -0.29
CA LEU A 52 5.44 -2.36 1.11
C LEU A 52 5.96 -3.75 1.49
N ASP A 53 6.62 -3.83 2.64
CA ASP A 53 7.02 -5.08 3.26
C ASP A 53 6.07 -5.40 4.41
N VAL A 54 5.54 -6.63 4.42
CA VAL A 54 4.92 -7.20 5.62
C VAL A 54 6.01 -7.89 6.40
N GLU A 55 6.26 -7.40 7.60
CA GLU A 55 7.30 -7.91 8.50
C GLU A 55 6.64 -8.65 9.67
N GLN A 56 7.10 -9.87 9.94
CA GLN A 56 6.77 -10.61 11.16
C GLN A 56 7.79 -10.25 12.25
N VAL A 57 7.28 -9.82 13.40
CA VAL A 57 8.05 -9.49 14.60
C VAL A 57 7.86 -10.60 15.62
N THR A 58 8.98 -11.22 16.01
CA THR A 58 9.06 -12.30 17.00
C THR A 58 10.20 -11.98 17.97
N GLY A 59 9.86 -11.55 19.19
CA GLY A 59 10.86 -11.02 20.13
C GLY A 59 11.62 -9.85 19.51
N ASP A 60 12.96 -9.92 19.52
CA ASP A 60 13.84 -8.92 18.91
C ASP A 60 14.15 -9.18 17.42
N THR A 61 13.54 -10.21 16.83
CA THR A 61 13.76 -10.58 15.42
C THR A 61 12.64 -10.03 14.54
N ILE A 62 13.03 -9.30 13.49
CA ILE A 62 12.14 -8.84 12.43
C ILE A 62 12.49 -9.61 11.15
N ARG A 63 11.48 -10.20 10.51
CA ARG A 63 11.63 -10.91 9.24
C ARG A 63 10.58 -10.45 8.24
N THR A 64 10.99 -10.04 7.05
CA THR A 64 10.06 -9.82 5.94
C THR A 64 9.45 -11.15 5.51
N VAL A 65 8.12 -11.21 5.50
CA VAL A 65 7.33 -12.40 5.17
C VAL A 65 6.45 -12.20 3.94
N GLY A 66 6.28 -10.95 3.49
CA GLY A 66 5.55 -10.62 2.26
C GLY A 66 6.05 -9.30 1.67
N HIS A 67 5.94 -9.19 0.35
CA HIS A 67 6.19 -7.96 -0.38
C HIS A 67 4.95 -7.62 -1.19
N HIS A 68 4.53 -6.36 -1.10
CA HIS A 68 3.32 -5.85 -1.71
C HIS A 68 3.62 -4.62 -2.54
N VAL A 69 2.86 -4.45 -3.62
CA VAL A 69 2.96 -3.28 -4.48
C VAL A 69 1.56 -2.69 -4.59
N LEU A 70 1.36 -1.53 -3.98
CA LEU A 70 0.16 -0.74 -4.16
C LEU A 70 0.35 0.17 -5.38
N ILE A 71 -0.64 0.19 -6.26
CA ILE A 71 -0.67 1.06 -7.44
C ILE A 71 -1.95 1.88 -7.34
N LEU A 72 -1.80 3.12 -6.90
CA LEU A 72 -2.89 4.06 -6.76
C LEU A 72 -3.00 4.91 -8.02
N GLY A 73 -4.22 5.15 -8.48
CA GLY A 73 -4.48 6.10 -9.54
C GLY A 73 -5.97 6.24 -9.76
N VAL A 74 -6.42 7.47 -10.01
CA VAL A 74 -7.75 7.69 -10.57
C VAL A 74 -7.66 7.43 -12.07
N ASP A 75 -8.54 6.55 -12.58
CA ASP A 75 -8.66 6.32 -14.01
C ASP A 75 -9.32 7.57 -14.65
N ASP A 76 -8.52 8.58 -14.99
CA ASP A 76 -8.97 9.71 -15.83
C ASP A 76 -8.45 9.60 -17.27
N GLN A 77 -8.27 8.36 -17.72
CA GLN A 77 -8.07 8.04 -19.13
C GLN A 77 -8.77 6.72 -19.40
N THR A 78 -10.10 6.79 -19.63
CA THR A 78 -10.68 5.98 -20.69
C THR A 78 -9.81 6.21 -21.91
N TRP A 79 -8.89 5.29 -22.16
CA TRP A 79 -8.17 5.24 -23.42
C TRP A 79 -9.29 5.10 -24.46
N PRO A 80 -9.53 6.07 -25.37
CA PRO A 80 -10.35 5.75 -26.52
C PRO A 80 -9.57 4.64 -27.23
N LEU A 81 -10.08 3.41 -27.14
CA LEU A 81 -9.67 2.34 -28.05
C LEU A 81 -9.72 2.98 -29.44
N PRO A 82 -8.63 2.93 -30.24
CA PRO A 82 -8.69 3.47 -31.58
C PRO A 82 -9.87 2.80 -32.28
N ALA A 83 -10.86 3.62 -32.64
CA ALA A 83 -11.95 3.17 -33.47
C ALA A 83 -11.36 2.95 -34.88
N LEU A 84 -11.16 1.67 -35.18
CA LEU A 84 -10.81 1.05 -36.47
C LEU A 84 -9.41 1.35 -37.02
#